data_AF-A0A812HMN0-F1
#
_entry.id   AF-A0A812HMN0-F1
#
_cell.length_a   1.000
_cell.length_b   1.000
_cell.length_c   1.000
_cell.angle_alpha   90.00
_cell.angle_beta   90.00
_cell.angle_gamma   90.00
#
_symmetry.space_group_name_H-M   'P 1'
#
loop_
_entity.id
_entity.type
_entity.pdbx_description
1 polymer ?
#
loop_
_entity_poly.entity_id
_entity_poly.type
_entity_poly.pdbx_seq_one_letter_code
_entity_poly.pdbx_strand_id
1 'polypeptide(L)'
;MFELTSSTVFESQDFFSIYENYDTVLGPDLVNKYEISLTPGQEEVYHASMSAKTKYLGLVAAFRDIENSNWRQVIKVDQTGYNTYQIQLDDLSLFVN
;
A
#
# COMPACT_ATOMS: atom_id res chain seq x y z
N MET A 1 1.91 -3.47 -1.52
CA MET A 1 0.49 -3.10 -1.35
C MET A 1 -0.17 -4.07 -0.40
N PHE A 2 -1.00 -3.57 0.51
CA PHE A 2 -1.74 -4.33 1.49
C PHE A 2 -3.23 -4.10 1.29
N GLU A 3 -4.01 -5.17 1.27
CA GLU A 3 -5.47 -5.11 1.41
C GLU A 3 -5.82 -5.18 2.89
N LEU A 4 -6.60 -4.22 3.38
CA LEU A 4 -6.86 -4.05 4.81
C LEU A 4 -8.35 -3.93 5.13
N THR A 5 -8.76 -4.46 6.28
CA THR A 5 -10.11 -4.23 6.82
C THR A 5 -10.21 -2.89 7.57
N SER A 6 -9.08 -2.38 8.08
CA SER A 6 -8.91 -1.09 8.79
C SER A 6 -7.53 -0.51 8.48
N SER A 7 -7.40 0.81 8.36
CA SER A 7 -6.11 1.48 8.11
C SER A 7 -5.39 1.96 9.37
N THR A 8 -6.07 1.99 10.52
CA THR A 8 -5.56 2.65 11.74
C THR A 8 -4.20 2.14 12.18
N VAL A 9 -4.01 0.81 12.27
CA VAL A 9 -2.73 0.25 12.68
C VAL A 9 -1.69 0.58 11.62
N PHE A 10 -1.97 0.29 10.35
CA PHE A 10 -1.06 0.55 9.22
C PHE A 10 -0.55 2.00 9.17
N GLU A 11 -1.40 2.99 9.44
CA GLU A 11 -1.04 4.42 9.47
C GLU A 11 -0.23 4.83 10.70
N SER A 12 -0.38 4.12 11.82
CA SER A 12 0.30 4.45 13.08
C SER A 12 1.72 3.89 13.18
N GLN A 13 2.06 2.88 12.38
CA GLN A 13 3.32 2.15 12.49
C GLN A 13 4.43 2.79 11.68
N ASP A 14 5.67 2.52 12.07
CA ASP A 14 6.85 2.89 11.27
C ASP A 14 7.04 1.96 10.06
N PHE A 15 7.98 2.32 9.20
CA PHE A 15 8.27 1.57 7.98
C PHE A 15 8.69 0.13 8.27
N PHE A 16 9.64 -0.10 9.18
CA PHE A 16 10.21 -1.44 9.41
C PHE A 16 9.21 -2.40 10.03
N SER A 17 8.33 -1.89 10.91
CA SER A 17 7.21 -2.66 11.48
C SER A 17 6.29 -3.18 10.39
N ILE A 18 5.98 -2.36 9.38
CA ILE A 18 5.18 -2.76 8.23
C ILE A 18 5.97 -3.58 7.21
N TYR A 19 7.24 -3.26 6.95
CA TYR A 19 8.00 -3.92 5.90
C TYR A 19 8.40 -5.34 6.29
N GLU A 20 8.86 -5.52 7.53
CA GLU A 20 9.44 -6.78 8.01
C GLU A 20 8.44 -7.62 8.82
N ASN A 21 7.51 -6.98 9.54
CA ASN A 21 6.65 -7.64 10.55
C ASN A 21 5.15 -7.45 10.30
N TYR A 22 4.74 -7.14 9.06
CA TYR A 22 3.36 -6.78 8.72
C TYR A 22 2.31 -7.79 9.22
N ASP A 23 2.61 -9.09 9.17
CA ASP A 23 1.69 -10.16 9.50
C ASP A 23 1.28 -10.11 10.97
N THR A 24 2.27 -9.90 11.84
CA THR A 24 2.09 -9.76 13.29
C THR A 24 1.51 -8.41 13.65
N VAL A 25 2.02 -7.35 13.02
CA VAL A 25 1.65 -5.95 13.32
C VAL A 25 0.20 -5.67 12.91
N LEU A 26 -0.19 -6.06 11.69
CA LEU A 26 -1.53 -5.81 11.17
C LEU A 26 -2.54 -6.88 11.63
N GLY A 27 -2.07 -8.11 11.88
CA GLY A 27 -2.87 -9.20 12.41
C GLY A 27 -4.22 -9.36 11.70
N PRO A 28 -5.36 -9.20 12.42
CA PRO A 28 -6.69 -9.37 11.83
C PRO A 28 -7.07 -8.30 10.80
N ASP A 29 -6.38 -7.16 10.78
CA ASP A 29 -6.64 -6.10 9.80
C ASP A 29 -6.08 -6.44 8.42
N LEU A 30 -5.09 -7.34 8.34
CA LEU A 30 -4.51 -7.78 7.07
C LEU A 30 -5.44 -8.76 6.35
N VAL A 31 -5.84 -8.41 5.14
CA VAL A 31 -6.60 -9.29 4.24
C VAL A 31 -5.68 -9.97 3.24
N ASN A 32 -4.79 -9.21 2.60
CA ASN A 32 -3.83 -9.73 1.63
C ASN A 32 -2.62 -8.79 1.48
N LYS A 33 -1.53 -9.30 0.88
CA LYS A 33 -0.34 -8.53 0.52
C LYS A 33 0.07 -8.86 -0.91
N TYR A 34 0.46 -7.83 -1.65
CA TYR A 34 1.10 -7.95 -2.96
C TYR A 34 2.40 -7.14 -2.97
N GLU A 35 3.43 -7.73 -3.55
CA GLU A 35 4.70 -7.08 -3.83
C GLU A 35 4.83 -6.85 -5.32
N ILE A 36 5.24 -5.64 -5.69
CA ILE A 36 5.43 -5.22 -7.07
C ILE A 36 6.85 -4.67 -7.14
N SER A 37 7.66 -5.22 -8.03
CA SER A 37 9.00 -4.72 -8.29
C SER A 37 8.99 -3.87 -9.55
N LEU A 38 9.48 -2.63 -9.44
CA LEU A 38 9.54 -1.67 -10.53
C LEU A 38 10.99 -1.24 -10.76
N THR A 39 11.30 -0.95 -12.01
CA THR A 39 12.54 -0.27 -12.42
C THR A 39 12.23 1.18 -12.79
N PRO A 40 13.22 2.10 -12.75
CA PRO A 40 12.98 3.50 -13.11
C PRO A 40 12.40 3.65 -14.52
N GLY A 41 11.30 4.40 -14.65
CA GLY A 41 10.58 4.61 -15.92
C GLY A 41 9.63 3.47 -16.32
N GLN A 42 9.52 2.40 -15.53
CA GLN A 42 8.58 1.33 -15.77
C GLN A 42 7.16 1.73 -15.35
N GLU A 43 6.20 1.47 -16.23
CA GLU A 43 4.77 1.53 -15.93
C GLU A 43 4.24 0.11 -15.81
N GLU A 44 3.45 -0.15 -14.77
CA GLU A 44 2.78 -1.43 -14.55
C GLU A 44 1.31 -1.22 -14.25
N VAL A 45 0.46 -2.04 -14.87
CA VAL A 45 -0.98 -2.06 -14.59
C VAL A 45 -1.30 -3.30 -13.78
N TYR A 46 -1.73 -3.10 -12.54
CA TYR A 46 -2.12 -4.18 -11.66
C TYR A 46 -3.65 -4.31 -11.60
N HIS A 47 -4.17 -5.43 -12.11
CA HIS A 47 -5.58 -5.77 -12.01
C HIS A 47 -5.83 -6.61 -10.76
N ALA A 48 -6.44 -6.01 -9.74
CA ALA A 48 -6.79 -6.68 -8.50
C ALA A 48 -8.29 -7.02 -8.46
N SER A 49 -8.62 -8.25 -8.11
CA SER A 49 -9.95 -8.60 -7.59
C SER A 49 -9.84 -8.76 -6.09
N MET A 50 -10.35 -7.77 -5.36
CA MET A 50 -10.18 -7.69 -3.91
C MET A 50 -11.24 -8.53 -3.19
N SER A 51 -10.89 -8.96 -1.98
CA SER A 51 -11.86 -9.58 -1.08
C SER A 51 -12.96 -8.60 -0.69
N ALA A 52 -14.18 -9.08 -0.48
CA ALA A 52 -15.28 -8.27 0.05
C ALA A 52 -15.00 -7.69 1.45
N LYS A 53 -13.99 -8.22 2.16
CA LYS A 53 -13.53 -7.71 3.46
C LYS A 53 -12.62 -6.48 3.32
N THR A 54 -12.05 -6.24 2.15
CA THR A 54 -11.10 -5.17 1.89
C THR A 54 -11.83 -3.83 1.85
N LYS A 55 -11.46 -2.94 2.77
CA LYS A 55 -12.02 -1.58 2.89
C LYS A 55 -10.98 -0.51 2.62
N TYR A 56 -9.69 -0.85 2.76
CA TYR A 56 -8.58 0.05 2.53
C TYR A 56 -7.46 -0.67 1.78
N LEU A 57 -6.70 0.12 1.02
CA LEU A 57 -5.40 -0.28 0.49
C LEU A 57 -4.32 0.51 1.20
N GLY A 58 -3.36 -0.21 1.78
CA GLY A 58 -2.11 0.36 2.28
C GLY A 58 -1.03 0.25 1.21
N LEU A 59 -0.46 1.37 0.79
CA LEU A 59 0.65 1.43 -0.15
C LEU A 59 1.94 1.74 0.62
N VAL A 60 3.01 1.00 0.31
CA VAL A 60 4.36 1.18 0.85
C VAL A 60 5.34 1.13 -0.31
N ALA A 61 6.23 2.11 -0.38
CA ALA A 61 7.38 2.11 -1.27
C ALA A 61 8.68 2.05 -0.45
N ALA A 62 9.53 1.08 -0.77
CA ALA A 62 10.82 0.90 -0.09
C ALA A 62 11.90 1.80 -0.73
N PHE A 63 11.81 3.12 -0.51
CA PHE A 63 12.83 4.06 -0.96
C PHE A 63 14.18 3.82 -0.28
N ARG A 64 15.26 4.26 -0.92
CA ARG A 64 16.62 4.11 -0.36
C ARG A 64 16.81 4.96 0.90
N ASP A 65 16.18 6.12 0.96
CA ASP A 65 16.20 7.03 2.11
C ASP A 65 14.80 7.12 2.72
N ILE A 66 14.42 6.10 3.49
CA ILE A 66 13.09 5.99 4.09
C ILE A 66 12.80 7.15 5.04
N GLU A 67 13.80 7.56 5.84
CA GLU A 67 13.63 8.59 6.88
C GLU A 67 13.22 9.94 6.29
N ASN A 68 13.69 10.28 5.09
CA ASN A 68 13.36 11.53 4.40
C ASN A 68 12.27 11.36 3.32
N SER A 69 11.58 10.22 3.28
CA SER A 69 10.61 9.90 2.22
C SER A 69 9.16 9.99 2.67
N ASN A 70 8.27 10.24 1.71
CA ASN A 70 6.84 9.95 1.85
C ASN A 70 6.54 8.56 1.26
N TRP A 71 6.84 7.53 2.04
CA TRP A 71 6.78 6.13 1.61
C TRP A 71 5.39 5.49 1.68
N ARG A 72 4.39 6.16 2.28
CA ARG A 72 3.09 5.55 2.61
C ARG A 72 1.91 6.35 2.08
N GLN A 73 0.94 5.64 1.51
CA GLN A 73 -0.40 6.17 1.25
C GLN A 73 -1.47 5.17 1.63
N VAL A 74 -2.68 5.67 1.89
CA VAL A 74 -3.86 4.85 2.14
C VAL A 74 -4.99 5.28 1.22
N ILE A 75 -5.62 4.30 0.58
CA ILE A 75 -6.78 4.51 -0.27
C ILE A 75 -7.98 3.83 0.40
N LYS A 76 -9.07 4.55 0.60
CA LYS A 76 -10.34 3.94 0.98
C LYS A 76 -10.99 3.33 -0.25
N VAL A 77 -11.31 2.05 -0.19
CA VAL A 77 -11.91 1.31 -1.30
C VAL A 77 -13.41 1.58 -1.36
N ASP A 78 -13.90 1.96 -2.54
CA ASP A 78 -15.32 1.87 -2.86
C ASP A 78 -15.64 0.43 -3.28
N GLN A 79 -16.51 -0.21 -2.49
CA GLN A 79 -16.88 -1.62 -2.65
C GLN A 79 -18.01 -1.84 -3.67
N THR A 80 -18.49 -0.78 -4.33
CA THR A 80 -19.65 -0.85 -5.24
C THR A 80 -19.29 -1.00 -6.72
N GLY A 81 -18.00 -0.98 -7.07
CA GLY A 81 -17.57 -1.07 -8.47
C GLY A 81 -16.05 -1.18 -8.64
N TYR A 82 -15.59 -0.86 -9.85
CA TYR A 82 -14.18 -0.83 -10.20
C TYR A 82 -13.67 0.60 -10.22
N ASN A 83 -12.54 0.83 -9.54
CA ASN A 83 -11.84 2.10 -9.56
C ASN A 83 -10.43 1.88 -10.09
N THR A 84 -9.93 2.84 -10.85
CA THR A 84 -8.54 2.90 -11.29
C THR A 84 -7.87 4.06 -10.57
N TYR A 85 -6.75 3.77 -9.93
CA TYR A 85 -5.91 4.77 -9.27
C TYR A 85 -4.57 4.83 -10.00
N GLN A 86 -4.07 6.04 -10.24
CA GLN A 86 -2.71 6.21 -10.72
C GLN A 86 -1.79 6.38 -9.52
N ILE A 87 -0.85 5.44 -9.36
CA ILE A 87 0.16 5.49 -8.31
C ILE A 87 1.46 5.94 -8.96
N GLN A 88 2.00 7.06 -8.50
CA GLN A 88 3.27 7.59 -9.00
C GLN A 88 4.35 7.45 -7.92
N LEU A 89 5.48 6.89 -8.32
CA LEU A 89 6.71 6.90 -7.54
C LEU A 89 7.64 7.96 -8.13
N ASP A 90 7.97 8.95 -7.32
CA ASP A 90 9.00 9.95 -7.60
C ASP A 90 10.19 9.73 -6.65
N ASP A 91 11.24 10.56 -6.73
CA ASP A 91 12.54 10.38 -6.05
C ASP A 91 12.47 9.75 -4.65
N LEU A 92 11.66 10.33 -3.75
CA LEU A 92 11.45 9.87 -2.37
C LEU A 92 9.99 9.98 -1.95
N SER A 93 9.04 9.86 -2.88
CA SER A 93 7.62 10.03 -2.55
C SER A 93 6.71 9.15 -3.40
N LEU A 94 5.73 8.56 -2.74
CA LEU A 94 4.63 7.83 -3.36
C LEU A 94 3.36 8.69 -3.29
N PHE A 95 2.71 8.87 -4.44
CA PHE A 95 1.48 9.66 -4.59
C PHE A 95 0.39 8.83 -5.26
N VAL A 96 -0.86 9.16 -4.94
CA VAL A 96 -2.06 8.60 -5.58
C VAL A 96 -2.83 9.75 -6.20
N ASN A 97 -3.06 9.70 -7.51
CA ASN A 97 -3.81 10.68 -8.29
C ASN A 97 -5.20 10.17 -8.65
#